data_AF-A0A7S4HNK8-F1
#
_entry.id   AF-A0A7S4HNK8-F1
#
_cell.length_a   1.000
_cell.length_b   1.000
_cell.length_c   1.000
_cell.angle_alpha   90.00
_cell.angle_beta   90.00
_cell.angle_gamma   90.00
#
_symmetry.space_group_name_H-M   'P 1'
#
loop_
_entity.id
_entity.type
_entity.pdbx_description
1 polymer ?
#
loop_
_entity_poly.entity_id
_entity_poly.type
_entity_poly.pdbx_seq_one_letter_code
_entity_poly.pdbx_strand_id
1 'polypeptide(L)'
;VSAVPVTHILIFRYDLDWHYLVNASQGDNKEEIAEAQRKLEQVQSLYKAAAERAEEAAKALELAKQSEVDAIEAENAAKQAKSELEAALQELQKQEDAYESKKKELERKSEEGGVVSKNKAKAELAQHLAEDPLPLRKAKITQEAAVKKAERATAAAAAARAEATETKQKSAEAKEESHKAKAAAEAKVSEAEAFLDEVKSKPGAAEGAIWWIERELHEAKAYKPERHGGYR
;
A
#
# COMPACT_ATOMS: atom_id res chain seq x y z
N VAL A 1 -1.91 38.19 -28.45
CA VAL A 1 -0.93 38.90 -27.61
C VAL A 1 0.42 38.75 -28.29
N SER A 2 1.03 39.85 -28.75
CA SER A 2 2.37 39.80 -29.35
C SER A 2 3.38 39.48 -28.27
N ALA A 3 4.12 38.37 -28.40
CA ALA A 3 5.15 38.01 -27.44
C ALA A 3 6.33 38.99 -27.57
N VAL A 4 6.65 39.71 -26.48
CA VAL A 4 7.82 40.59 -26.43
C VAL A 4 9.00 39.76 -25.93
N PRO A 5 10.13 39.68 -26.68
CA PRO A 5 11.31 38.95 -26.23
C PRO A 5 11.87 39.52 -24.93
N VAL A 6 12.37 38.64 -24.05
CA VAL A 6 12.99 39.03 -22.76
C VAL A 6 14.12 40.04 -22.96
N THR A 7 14.87 39.95 -24.06
CA THR A 7 15.94 40.89 -24.41
C THR A 7 15.44 42.35 -24.52
N HIS A 8 14.27 42.58 -25.11
CA HIS A 8 13.69 43.93 -25.24
C HIS A 8 13.27 44.48 -23.88
N ILE A 9 12.75 43.62 -23.01
CA ILE A 9 12.36 43.98 -21.64
C ILE A 9 13.60 44.37 -20.83
N LEU A 10 14.69 43.59 -20.94
CA LEU A 10 15.94 43.88 -20.23
C LEU A 10 16.58 45.19 -20.71
N ILE A 11 16.63 45.42 -22.02
CA ILE A 11 17.15 46.67 -22.61
C ILE A 11 16.41 47.89 -22.03
N PHE A 12 15.08 47.85 -22.02
CA PHE A 12 14.26 48.95 -21.50
C PHE A 12 14.35 49.10 -19.97
N ARG A 13 14.40 47.98 -19.23
CA ARG A 13 14.39 47.99 -17.76
C ARG A 13 15.69 48.50 -17.16
N TYR A 14 16.81 48.25 -17.84
CA TYR A 14 18.16 48.59 -17.38
C TYR A 14 18.81 49.72 -18.18
N ASP A 15 18.06 50.34 -19.11
CA ASP A 15 18.51 51.46 -19.96
C ASP A 15 19.85 51.16 -20.67
N LEU A 16 19.93 49.99 -21.31
CA LEU A 16 21.15 49.49 -21.96
C LEU A 16 21.16 49.82 -23.46
N ASP A 17 22.33 50.18 -24.01
CA ASP A 17 22.51 50.27 -25.46
C ASP A 17 22.54 48.86 -26.08
N TRP A 18 21.70 48.65 -27.10
CA TRP A 18 21.63 47.39 -27.82
C TRP A 18 22.95 47.04 -28.52
N HIS A 19 23.72 48.04 -28.98
CA HIS A 19 25.04 47.80 -29.59
C HIS A 19 26.01 47.21 -28.59
N TYR A 20 25.95 47.65 -27.33
CA TYR A 20 26.79 47.10 -26.26
C TYR A 20 26.42 45.64 -25.99
N LEU A 21 25.11 45.34 -25.93
CA LEU A 21 24.63 43.98 -25.65
C LEU A 21 24.99 42.96 -26.74
N VAL A 22 24.92 43.35 -28.01
CA VAL A 22 25.22 42.45 -29.15
C VAL A 22 26.72 42.19 -29.29
N ASN A 23 27.57 43.16 -28.89
CA ASN A 23 29.02 43.06 -29.01
C ASN A 23 29.73 42.63 -27.71
N ALA A 24 28.97 42.39 -26.63
CA ALA A 24 29.53 41.91 -25.37
C ALA A 24 30.22 40.54 -25.57
N SER A 25 31.41 40.36 -24.99
CA SER A 25 32.12 39.09 -25.06
C SER A 25 31.31 38.00 -24.36
N GLN A 26 31.01 36.92 -25.06
CA GLN A 26 30.23 35.79 -24.52
C GLN A 26 31.10 34.69 -23.91
N GLY A 27 32.33 35.04 -23.53
CA GLY A 27 33.37 34.10 -23.15
C GLY A 27 33.89 33.26 -24.31
N ASP A 28 35.10 32.74 -24.14
CA ASP A 28 35.75 31.86 -25.13
C ASP A 28 35.42 30.37 -24.87
N ASN A 29 34.82 30.05 -23.72
CA ASN A 29 34.52 28.71 -23.20
C ASN A 29 33.14 28.16 -23.61
N LYS A 30 32.71 28.42 -24.85
CA LYS A 30 31.35 28.05 -25.32
C LYS A 30 31.06 26.55 -25.24
N GLU A 31 32.08 25.72 -25.48
CA GLU A 31 31.93 24.26 -25.41
C GLU A 31 31.70 23.78 -23.98
N GLU A 32 32.45 24.33 -23.01
CA GLU A 32 32.26 23.99 -21.60
C GLU A 32 30.92 24.48 -21.06
N ILE A 33 30.44 25.65 -21.49
CA ILE A 33 29.10 26.12 -21.13
C ILE A 33 28.02 25.19 -21.70
N ALA A 34 28.18 24.72 -22.94
CA ALA A 34 27.25 23.75 -23.52
C ALA A 34 27.27 22.41 -22.77
N GLU A 35 28.44 21.94 -22.30
CA GLU A 35 28.53 20.74 -21.47
C GLU A 35 27.88 20.95 -20.09
N ALA A 36 28.09 22.10 -19.45
CA ALA A 36 27.46 22.45 -18.18
C ALA A 36 25.93 22.48 -18.31
N GLN A 37 25.40 23.05 -19.39
CA GLN A 37 23.97 23.02 -19.72
C GLN A 37 23.44 21.59 -19.88
N ARG A 38 24.16 20.72 -20.60
CA ARG A 38 23.78 19.29 -20.72
C ARG A 38 23.76 18.58 -19.37
N LYS A 39 24.72 18.87 -18.48
CA LYS A 39 24.73 18.30 -17.11
C LYS A 39 23.53 18.80 -16.30
N LEU A 40 23.17 20.08 -16.41
CA LEU A 40 21.98 20.64 -15.78
C LEU A 40 20.69 19.99 -16.29
N GLU A 41 20.54 19.81 -17.61
CA GLU A 41 19.39 19.11 -18.20
C GLU A 41 19.29 17.67 -17.69
N GLN A 42 20.43 16.97 -17.58
CA GLN A 42 20.47 15.63 -16.98
C GLN A 42 20.02 15.64 -15.52
N VAL A 43 20.50 16.60 -14.71
CA VAL A 43 20.05 16.79 -13.33
C VAL A 43 18.53 16.97 -13.26
N GLN A 44 17.97 17.88 -14.06
CA GLN A 44 16.53 18.14 -14.09
C GLN A 44 15.74 16.87 -14.49
N SER A 45 16.23 16.12 -15.48
CA SER A 45 15.61 14.86 -15.91
C SER A 45 15.60 13.79 -14.81
N LEU A 46 16.71 13.66 -14.06
CA LEU A 46 16.82 12.71 -12.95
C LEU A 46 15.95 13.10 -11.77
N TYR A 47 15.82 14.40 -11.48
CA TYR A 47 14.88 14.88 -10.45
C TYR A 47 13.43 14.60 -10.82
N LYS A 48 13.06 14.80 -12.08
CA LYS A 48 11.71 14.46 -12.56
C LYS A 48 11.44 12.97 -12.40
N ALA A 49 12.37 12.11 -12.83
CA ALA A 49 12.26 10.66 -12.65
C ALA A 49 12.19 10.27 -11.16
N ALA A 50 13.00 10.90 -10.30
CA ALA A 50 12.95 10.65 -8.86
C ALA A 50 11.64 11.09 -8.20
N ALA A 51 11.02 12.17 -8.69
CA ALA A 51 9.70 12.63 -8.25
C ALA A 51 8.60 11.64 -8.67
N GLU A 52 8.62 11.17 -9.92
CA GLU A 52 7.70 10.14 -10.42
C GLU A 52 7.81 8.85 -9.59
N ARG A 53 9.04 8.37 -9.32
CA ARG A 53 9.26 7.19 -8.45
C ARG A 53 8.83 7.41 -7.02
N ALA A 54 8.95 8.63 -6.48
CA ALA A 54 8.45 8.94 -5.15
C ALA A 54 6.92 8.92 -5.08
N GLU A 55 6.23 9.36 -6.13
CA GLU A 55 4.77 9.28 -6.24
C GLU A 55 4.30 7.82 -6.35
N GLU A 56 4.98 7.01 -7.15
CA GLU A 56 4.71 5.56 -7.26
C GLU A 56 4.90 4.85 -5.91
N ALA A 57 5.98 5.16 -5.19
CA ALA A 57 6.22 4.62 -3.84
C ALA A 57 5.14 5.04 -2.84
N ALA A 58 4.64 6.28 -2.93
CA ALA A 58 3.54 6.76 -2.09
C ALA A 58 2.23 6.01 -2.40
N LYS A 59 1.88 5.84 -3.67
CA LYS A 59 0.71 5.06 -4.09
C LYS A 59 0.81 3.59 -3.65
N ALA A 60 1.97 2.97 -3.80
CA ALA A 60 2.20 1.60 -3.37
C ALA A 60 2.09 1.44 -1.84
N LEU A 61 2.50 2.45 -1.07
CA LEU A 61 2.34 2.46 0.38
C LEU A 61 0.87 2.59 0.81
N GLU A 62 0.09 3.44 0.15
CA GLU A 62 -1.35 3.55 0.44
C GLU A 62 -2.09 2.25 0.11
N LEU A 63 -1.76 1.62 -1.02
CA LEU A 63 -2.29 0.30 -1.37
C LEU A 63 -1.93 -0.76 -0.31
N ALA A 64 -0.67 -0.78 0.14
CA ALA A 64 -0.24 -1.71 1.18
C ALA A 64 -1.02 -1.52 2.49
N LYS A 65 -1.25 -0.26 2.91
CA LYS A 65 -2.08 0.05 4.09
C LYS A 65 -3.52 -0.44 3.93
N GLN A 66 -4.12 -0.23 2.76
CA GLN A 66 -5.49 -0.70 2.48
C GLN A 66 -5.57 -2.22 2.58
N SER A 67 -4.66 -2.93 1.92
CA SER A 67 -4.62 -4.40 1.99
C SER A 67 -4.35 -4.95 3.40
N GLU A 68 -3.61 -4.21 4.25
CA GLU A 68 -3.41 -4.57 5.65
C GLU A 68 -4.71 -4.43 6.46
N VAL A 69 -5.49 -3.36 6.21
CA VAL A 69 -6.82 -3.20 6.81
C VAL A 69 -7.75 -4.32 6.37
N ASP A 70 -7.79 -4.64 5.08
CA ASP A 70 -8.63 -5.72 4.54
C ASP A 70 -8.26 -7.09 5.15
N ALA A 71 -6.96 -7.35 5.34
CA ALA A 71 -6.49 -8.56 6.01
C ALA A 71 -6.92 -8.63 7.48
N ILE A 72 -6.89 -7.51 8.20
CA ILE A 72 -7.36 -7.43 9.59
C ILE A 72 -8.87 -7.67 9.66
N GLU A 73 -9.66 -7.05 8.78
CA GLU A 73 -11.10 -7.25 8.72
C GLU A 73 -11.48 -8.70 8.40
N ALA A 74 -10.81 -9.31 7.41
CA ALA A 74 -11.00 -10.70 7.05
C ALA A 74 -10.61 -11.66 8.20
N GLU A 75 -9.54 -11.37 8.94
CA GLU A 75 -9.15 -12.13 10.12
C GLU A 75 -10.20 -12.04 11.24
N ASN A 76 -10.75 -10.85 11.48
CA ASN A 76 -11.81 -10.65 12.46
C ASN A 76 -13.08 -11.41 12.07
N ALA A 77 -13.46 -11.40 10.80
CA ALA A 77 -14.56 -12.21 10.28
C ALA A 77 -14.32 -13.71 10.46
N ALA A 78 -13.09 -14.19 10.24
CA ALA A 78 -12.73 -15.59 10.48
C ALA A 78 -12.80 -15.97 11.97
N LYS A 79 -12.39 -15.08 12.88
CA LYS A 79 -12.53 -15.28 14.33
C LYS A 79 -14.00 -15.37 14.75
N GLN A 80 -14.84 -14.47 14.25
CA GLN A 80 -16.29 -14.49 14.52
C GLN A 80 -16.93 -15.79 13.99
N ALA A 81 -16.62 -16.19 12.76
CA ALA A 81 -17.15 -17.42 12.18
C ALA A 81 -16.70 -18.69 12.95
N LYS A 82 -15.48 -18.70 13.50
CA LYS A 82 -15.02 -19.77 14.40
C LYS A 82 -15.80 -19.81 15.71
N SER A 83 -16.05 -18.64 16.33
CA SER A 83 -16.86 -18.56 17.55
C SER A 83 -18.30 -19.04 17.32
N GLU A 84 -18.90 -18.69 16.18
CA GLU A 84 -20.22 -19.21 15.79
C GLU A 84 -20.22 -20.73 15.57
N LEU A 85 -19.16 -21.28 14.96
CA LEU A 85 -18.98 -22.72 14.80
C LEU A 85 -18.87 -23.43 16.15
N GLU A 86 -18.09 -22.91 17.08
CA GLU A 86 -17.97 -23.45 18.43
C GLU A 86 -19.31 -23.44 19.17
N ALA A 87 -20.09 -22.35 19.05
CA ALA A 87 -21.44 -22.28 19.61
C ALA A 87 -22.39 -23.32 18.97
N ALA A 88 -22.33 -23.50 17.65
CA ALA A 88 -23.14 -24.49 16.94
C ALA A 88 -22.76 -25.94 17.32
N LEU A 89 -21.46 -26.21 17.55
CA LEU A 89 -20.98 -27.52 18.04
C LEU A 89 -21.46 -27.79 19.47
N GLN A 90 -21.40 -26.80 20.36
CA GLN A 90 -21.91 -26.95 21.73
C GLN A 90 -23.42 -27.21 21.75
N GLU A 91 -24.18 -26.52 20.90
CA GLU A 91 -25.62 -26.76 20.80
C GLU A 91 -25.93 -28.14 20.23
N LEU A 92 -25.22 -28.57 19.19
CA LEU A 92 -25.34 -29.92 18.66
C LEU A 92 -25.08 -30.97 19.74
N GLN A 93 -24.00 -30.82 20.50
CA GLN A 93 -23.65 -31.73 21.57
C GLN A 93 -24.73 -31.77 22.66
N LYS A 94 -25.27 -30.61 23.07
CA LYS A 94 -26.40 -30.56 24.03
C LYS A 94 -27.64 -31.31 23.53
N GLN A 95 -27.96 -31.16 22.23
CA GLN A 95 -29.11 -31.86 21.63
C GLN A 95 -28.86 -33.37 21.52
N GLU A 96 -27.64 -33.79 21.21
CA GLU A 96 -27.23 -35.20 21.19
C GLU A 96 -27.29 -35.81 22.59
N ASP A 97 -26.73 -35.13 23.60
CA ASP A 97 -26.76 -35.59 25.00
C ASP A 97 -28.19 -35.66 25.54
N ALA A 98 -29.06 -34.70 25.20
CA ALA A 98 -30.46 -34.71 25.60
C ALA A 98 -31.26 -35.84 24.96
N TYR A 99 -30.99 -36.15 23.68
CA TYR A 99 -31.59 -37.26 22.97
C TYR A 99 -31.14 -38.61 23.55
N GLU A 100 -29.83 -38.81 23.72
CA GLU A 100 -29.26 -40.03 24.30
C GLU A 100 -29.69 -40.22 25.77
N SER A 101 -29.80 -39.15 26.55
CA SER A 101 -30.27 -39.24 27.94
C SER A 101 -31.73 -39.69 28.01
N LYS A 102 -32.62 -39.13 27.18
CA LYS A 102 -34.03 -39.55 27.09
C LYS A 102 -34.14 -41.00 26.63
N LYS A 103 -33.36 -41.40 25.63
CA LYS A 103 -33.31 -42.77 25.15
C LYS A 103 -32.91 -43.75 26.26
N LYS A 104 -31.81 -43.50 26.98
CA LYS A 104 -31.35 -44.34 28.10
C LYS A 104 -32.39 -44.41 29.24
N GLU A 105 -33.04 -43.29 29.56
CA GLU A 105 -34.06 -43.26 30.60
C GLU A 105 -35.30 -44.10 30.21
N LEU A 106 -35.74 -43.99 28.95
CA LEU A 106 -36.85 -44.78 28.42
C LEU A 106 -36.50 -46.27 28.30
N GLU A 107 -35.28 -46.62 27.88
CA GLU A 107 -34.77 -48.00 27.86
C GLU A 107 -34.80 -48.60 29.27
N ARG A 108 -34.25 -47.91 30.28
CA ARG A 108 -34.28 -48.37 31.68
C ARG A 108 -35.72 -48.57 32.20
N LYS A 109 -36.60 -47.58 31.97
CA LYS A 109 -38.02 -47.67 32.38
C LYS A 109 -38.80 -48.76 31.64
N SER A 110 -38.33 -49.20 30.47
CA SER A 110 -38.92 -50.30 29.71
C SER A 110 -38.58 -51.69 30.30
N GLU A 111 -37.47 -51.77 31.04
CA GLU A 111 -36.95 -52.97 31.68
C GLU A 111 -37.30 -53.05 33.17
N GLU A 112 -37.51 -51.92 33.84
CA GLU A 112 -37.81 -51.79 35.28
C GLU A 112 -39.29 -51.41 35.56
N GLY A 113 -39.86 -51.87 36.69
CA GLY A 113 -41.21 -51.49 37.14
C GLY A 113 -42.33 -52.52 36.90
N GLY A 114 -43.59 -52.10 37.00
CA GLY A 114 -44.78 -52.94 36.82
C GLY A 114 -45.12 -53.21 35.35
N VAL A 115 -45.91 -54.26 35.06
CA VAL A 115 -46.25 -54.67 33.68
C VAL A 115 -46.80 -53.53 32.83
N VAL A 116 -47.68 -52.70 33.40
CA VAL A 116 -48.28 -51.55 32.72
C VAL A 116 -47.25 -50.44 32.47
N SER A 117 -46.36 -50.15 33.43
CA SER A 117 -45.33 -49.11 33.26
C SER A 117 -44.28 -49.50 32.23
N LYS A 118 -43.88 -50.77 32.20
CA LYS A 118 -42.97 -51.31 31.18
C LYS A 118 -43.57 -51.20 29.78
N ASN A 119 -44.82 -51.61 29.61
CA ASN A 119 -45.48 -51.53 28.30
C ASN A 119 -45.65 -50.09 27.83
N LYS A 120 -45.94 -49.15 28.75
CA LYS A 120 -45.99 -47.72 28.44
C LYS A 120 -44.63 -47.16 28.02
N ALA A 121 -43.56 -47.47 28.77
CA ALA A 121 -42.20 -47.05 28.43
C ALA A 121 -41.70 -47.65 27.10
N LYS A 122 -42.07 -48.90 26.77
CA LYS A 122 -41.78 -49.50 25.46
C LYS A 122 -42.48 -48.77 24.32
N ALA A 123 -43.73 -48.36 24.52
CA ALA A 123 -44.48 -47.58 23.53
C ALA A 123 -43.86 -46.17 23.35
N GLU A 124 -43.51 -45.50 24.46
CA GLU A 124 -42.84 -44.19 24.45
C GLU A 124 -41.43 -44.25 23.83
N LEU A 125 -40.66 -45.32 24.08
CA LEU A 125 -39.36 -45.55 23.45
C LEU A 125 -39.50 -45.77 21.94
N ALA A 126 -40.46 -46.60 21.52
CA ALA A 126 -40.76 -46.81 20.10
C ALA A 126 -41.20 -45.51 19.42
N GLN A 127 -42.00 -44.69 20.11
CA GLN A 127 -42.38 -43.37 19.62
C GLN A 127 -41.18 -42.41 19.55
N HIS A 128 -40.30 -42.41 20.54
CA HIS A 128 -39.11 -41.54 20.56
C HIS A 128 -38.11 -41.90 19.45
N LEU A 129 -37.98 -43.19 19.12
CA LEU A 129 -37.15 -43.67 18.01
C LEU A 129 -37.81 -43.48 16.64
N ALA A 130 -39.14 -43.49 16.58
CA ALA A 130 -39.91 -43.26 15.35
C ALA A 130 -40.10 -41.77 15.02
N GLU A 131 -40.15 -40.91 16.04
CA GLU A 131 -40.16 -39.46 15.88
C GLU A 131 -38.80 -38.98 15.41
N ASP A 132 -38.77 -38.29 14.28
CA ASP A 132 -37.59 -37.59 13.82
C ASP A 132 -37.21 -36.48 14.81
N PRO A 133 -36.00 -36.50 15.41
CA PRO A 133 -35.58 -35.46 16.34
C PRO A 133 -35.28 -34.16 15.57
N LEU A 134 -36.35 -33.43 15.25
CA LEU A 134 -36.30 -32.14 14.57
C LEU A 134 -35.30 -31.15 15.21
N PRO A 135 -35.17 -31.05 16.55
CA PRO A 135 -34.13 -30.24 17.18
C PRO A 135 -32.71 -30.67 16.80
N LEU A 136 -32.44 -31.97 16.76
CA LEU A 136 -31.13 -32.52 16.37
C LEU A 136 -30.83 -32.28 14.89
N ARG A 137 -31.81 -32.46 14.00
CA ARG A 137 -31.64 -32.13 12.57
C ARG A 137 -31.35 -30.64 12.37
N LYS A 138 -32.07 -29.75 13.06
CA LYS A 138 -31.82 -28.30 13.01
C LYS A 138 -30.42 -27.96 13.51
N ALA A 139 -29.96 -28.57 14.60
CA ALA A 139 -28.62 -28.36 15.13
C ALA A 139 -27.53 -28.83 14.13
N LYS A 140 -27.71 -29.99 13.50
CA LYS A 140 -26.80 -30.50 12.45
C LYS A 140 -26.72 -29.57 11.24
N ILE A 141 -27.87 -29.12 10.73
CA ILE A 141 -27.90 -28.16 9.60
C ILE A 141 -27.21 -26.84 9.98
N THR A 142 -27.44 -26.36 11.20
CA THR A 142 -26.81 -25.13 11.71
C THR A 142 -25.30 -25.29 11.84
N GLN A 143 -24.84 -26.44 12.33
CA GLN A 143 -23.42 -26.78 12.44
C GLN A 143 -22.77 -26.90 11.06
N GLU A 144 -23.38 -27.58 10.09
CA GLU A 144 -22.88 -27.64 8.71
C GLU A 144 -22.78 -26.25 8.06
N ALA A 145 -23.77 -25.39 8.28
CA ALA A 145 -23.74 -24.02 7.81
C ALA A 145 -22.60 -23.21 8.47
N ALA A 146 -22.40 -23.40 9.77
CA ALA A 146 -21.31 -22.75 10.52
C ALA A 146 -19.92 -23.25 10.06
N VAL A 147 -19.77 -24.54 9.75
CA VAL A 147 -18.51 -25.09 9.17
C VAL A 147 -18.22 -24.42 7.84
N LYS A 148 -19.19 -24.38 6.91
CA LYS A 148 -19.01 -23.71 5.61
C LYS A 148 -18.68 -22.23 5.74
N LYS A 149 -19.32 -21.54 6.69
CA LYS A 149 -19.05 -20.12 6.98
C LYS A 149 -17.63 -19.92 7.52
N ALA A 150 -17.20 -20.75 8.47
CA ALA A 150 -15.86 -20.71 9.04
C ALA A 150 -14.79 -21.02 8.00
N GLU A 151 -14.96 -22.06 7.19
CA GLU A 151 -14.04 -22.40 6.09
C GLU A 151 -13.89 -21.25 5.11
N ARG A 152 -15.01 -20.69 4.61
CA ARG A 152 -14.99 -19.55 3.70
C ARG A 152 -14.30 -18.33 4.31
N ALA A 153 -14.59 -18.02 5.57
CA ALA A 153 -13.97 -16.88 6.26
C ALA A 153 -12.46 -17.10 6.47
N THR A 154 -12.03 -18.33 6.80
CA THR A 154 -10.60 -18.66 6.93
C THR A 154 -9.88 -18.60 5.58
N ALA A 155 -10.51 -19.05 4.50
CA ALA A 155 -9.95 -18.92 3.16
C ALA A 155 -9.82 -17.46 2.72
N ALA A 156 -10.84 -16.64 2.98
CA ALA A 156 -10.79 -15.20 2.72
C ALA A 156 -9.69 -14.49 3.52
N ALA A 157 -9.54 -14.82 4.81
CA ALA A 157 -8.46 -14.28 5.65
C ALA A 157 -7.06 -14.70 5.17
N ALA A 158 -6.90 -15.95 4.71
CA ALA A 158 -5.64 -16.41 4.14
C ALA A 158 -5.29 -15.68 2.84
N ALA A 159 -6.28 -15.49 1.96
CA ALA A 159 -6.10 -14.75 0.70
C ALA A 159 -5.74 -13.28 0.96
N ALA A 160 -6.48 -12.59 1.84
CA ALA A 160 -6.22 -11.19 2.17
C ALA A 160 -4.84 -11.01 2.82
N ARG A 161 -4.38 -11.96 3.65
CA ARG A 161 -3.00 -11.93 4.19
C ARG A 161 -1.94 -12.11 3.11
N ALA A 162 -2.16 -13.02 2.16
CA ALA A 162 -1.23 -13.21 1.05
C ALA A 162 -1.12 -11.94 0.20
N GLU A 163 -2.26 -11.33 -0.12
CA GLU A 163 -2.32 -10.04 -0.83
C GLU A 163 -1.59 -8.93 -0.06
N ALA A 164 -1.85 -8.80 1.25
CA ALA A 164 -1.17 -7.82 2.10
C ALA A 164 0.36 -8.03 2.15
N THR A 165 0.83 -9.28 2.13
CA THR A 165 2.28 -9.54 2.06
C THR A 165 2.88 -9.15 0.71
N GLU A 166 2.17 -9.39 -0.39
CA GLU A 166 2.63 -9.07 -1.73
C GLU A 166 2.65 -7.55 -1.97
N THR A 167 1.59 -6.84 -1.57
CA THR A 167 1.51 -5.37 -1.68
C THR A 167 2.57 -4.70 -0.80
N LYS A 168 2.86 -5.26 0.39
CA LYS A 168 3.93 -4.77 1.26
C LYS A 168 5.31 -4.94 0.64
N GLN A 169 5.57 -6.06 -0.04
CA GLN A 169 6.82 -6.28 -0.79
C GLN A 169 6.95 -5.26 -1.92
N LYS A 170 5.92 -5.10 -2.74
CA LYS A 170 5.87 -4.08 -3.81
C LYS A 170 6.09 -2.66 -3.28
N SER A 171 5.51 -2.33 -2.13
CA SER A 171 5.73 -1.03 -1.47
C SER A 171 7.19 -0.85 -1.01
N ALA A 172 7.82 -1.92 -0.50
CA ALA A 172 9.23 -1.86 -0.09
C ALA A 172 10.16 -1.68 -1.29
N GLU A 173 9.92 -2.41 -2.38
CA GLU A 173 10.68 -2.30 -3.64
C GLU A 173 10.54 -0.90 -4.23
N ALA A 174 9.31 -0.37 -4.34
CA ALA A 174 9.07 0.97 -4.87
C ALA A 174 9.75 2.07 -4.03
N LYS A 175 9.80 1.90 -2.69
CA LYS A 175 10.58 2.80 -1.83
C LYS A 175 12.06 2.72 -2.11
N GLU A 176 12.62 1.52 -2.24
CA GLU A 176 14.04 1.34 -2.55
C GLU A 176 14.41 1.98 -3.89
N GLU A 177 13.57 1.80 -4.92
CA GLU A 177 13.74 2.43 -6.21
C GLU A 177 13.67 3.97 -6.14
N SER A 178 12.72 4.51 -5.36
CA SER A 178 12.65 5.96 -5.11
C SER A 178 13.93 6.46 -4.42
N HIS A 179 14.46 5.74 -3.45
CA HIS A 179 15.72 6.10 -2.78
C HIS A 179 16.91 6.07 -3.74
N LYS A 180 17.01 5.05 -4.59
CA LYS A 180 18.06 4.95 -5.62
C LYS A 180 17.97 6.10 -6.63
N ALA A 181 16.76 6.43 -7.09
CA ALA A 181 16.54 7.54 -8.03
C ALA A 181 16.94 8.89 -7.42
N LYS A 182 16.61 9.12 -6.14
CA LYS A 182 17.04 10.33 -5.41
C LYS A 182 18.56 10.39 -5.29
N ALA A 183 19.21 9.30 -4.88
CA ALA A 183 20.66 9.26 -4.76
C ALA A 183 21.38 9.51 -6.10
N ALA A 184 20.85 8.97 -7.20
CA ALA A 184 21.38 9.22 -8.54
C ALA A 184 21.25 10.69 -8.95
N ALA A 185 20.11 11.34 -8.67
CA ALA A 185 19.93 12.76 -8.91
C ALA A 185 20.90 13.61 -8.09
N GLU A 186 21.12 13.28 -6.82
CA GLU A 186 22.06 14.00 -5.94
C GLU A 186 23.52 13.85 -6.37
N ALA A 187 23.92 12.63 -6.77
CA ALA A 187 25.24 12.40 -7.34
C ALA A 187 25.45 13.25 -8.59
N LYS A 188 24.43 13.33 -9.45
CA LYS A 188 24.51 14.15 -10.67
C LYS A 188 24.59 15.65 -10.40
N VAL A 189 23.89 16.15 -9.38
CA VAL A 189 24.04 17.54 -8.93
C VAL A 189 25.48 17.79 -8.50
N SER A 190 26.07 16.92 -7.69
CA SER A 190 27.45 17.07 -7.24
C SER A 190 28.45 17.05 -8.40
N GLU A 191 28.24 16.20 -9.40
CA GLU A 191 29.07 16.18 -10.62
C GLU A 191 28.92 17.47 -11.44
N ALA A 192 27.70 18.01 -11.54
CA ALA A 192 27.43 19.24 -12.26
C ALA A 192 28.03 20.46 -11.55
N GLU A 193 27.91 20.53 -10.22
CA GLU A 193 28.53 21.57 -9.38
C GLU A 193 30.06 21.55 -9.54
N ALA A 194 30.69 20.37 -9.39
CA ALA A 194 32.15 20.25 -9.51
C ALA A 194 32.67 20.65 -10.90
N PHE A 195 31.95 20.28 -11.96
CA PHE A 195 32.29 20.69 -13.32
C PHE A 195 32.15 22.21 -13.49
N LEU A 196 31.08 22.80 -12.95
CA LEU A 196 30.85 24.23 -13.07
C LEU A 196 31.89 25.06 -12.31
N ASP A 197 32.32 24.60 -11.14
CA ASP A 197 33.42 25.21 -10.37
C ASP A 197 34.74 25.18 -11.16
N GLU A 198 35.03 24.08 -11.87
CA GLU A 198 36.20 23.99 -12.76
C GLU A 198 36.09 25.01 -13.91
N VAL A 199 34.94 25.08 -14.58
CA VAL A 199 34.70 26.01 -15.70
C VAL A 199 34.81 27.47 -15.24
N LYS A 200 34.33 27.78 -14.03
CA LYS A 200 34.40 29.10 -13.42
C LYS A 200 35.83 29.54 -13.09
N SER A 201 36.71 28.59 -12.79
CA SER A 201 38.12 28.90 -12.48
C SER A 201 38.96 29.28 -13.71
N LYS A 202 38.46 29.04 -14.93
CA LYS A 202 39.16 29.34 -16.18
C LYS A 202 39.08 30.84 -16.55
N PRO A 203 40.15 31.44 -17.09
CA PRO A 203 40.12 32.81 -17.58
C PRO A 203 39.23 32.93 -18.84
N GLY A 204 38.56 34.07 -19.03
CA GLY A 204 37.69 34.30 -20.19
C GLY A 204 36.33 33.58 -20.11
N ALA A 205 35.92 33.19 -18.90
CA ALA A 205 34.68 32.47 -18.66
C ALA A 205 33.44 33.34 -18.88
N ALA A 206 32.39 32.77 -19.47
CA ALA A 206 31.07 33.39 -19.62
C ALA A 206 30.33 33.53 -18.26
N GLU A 207 30.72 34.53 -17.45
CA GLU A 207 30.25 34.71 -16.07
C GLU A 207 28.72 34.71 -15.93
N GLY A 208 27.99 35.36 -16.85
CA GLY A 208 26.53 35.39 -16.83
C GLY A 208 25.88 34.02 -17.06
N ALA A 209 26.44 33.22 -17.97
CA ALA A 209 25.96 31.86 -18.22
C ALA A 209 26.26 30.93 -17.03
N ILE A 210 27.46 31.06 -16.45
CA ILE A 210 27.87 30.31 -15.25
C ILE A 210 26.94 30.65 -14.09
N TRP A 211 26.69 31.93 -13.83
CA TRP A 211 25.79 32.38 -12.77
C TRP A 211 24.38 31.79 -12.91
N TRP A 212 23.84 31.75 -14.15
CA TRP A 212 22.53 31.16 -14.40
C TRP A 212 22.51 29.66 -14.08
N ILE A 213 23.52 28.92 -14.54
CA ILE A 213 23.62 27.47 -14.29
C ILE A 213 23.82 27.19 -12.79
N GLU A 214 24.65 27.99 -12.09
CA GLU A 214 24.82 27.89 -10.64
C GLU A 214 23.49 28.08 -9.91
N ARG A 215 22.73 29.08 -10.33
CA ARG A 215 21.42 29.36 -9.74
C ARG A 215 20.42 28.24 -9.99
N GLU A 216 20.34 27.71 -11.20
CA GLU A 216 19.48 26.58 -11.53
C GLU A 216 19.85 25.31 -10.77
N LEU A 217 21.15 25.02 -10.59
CA LEU A 217 21.61 23.90 -9.75
C LEU A 217 21.25 24.13 -8.28
N HIS A 218 21.41 25.36 -7.78
CA HIS A 218 21.01 25.72 -6.42
C HIS A 218 19.50 25.55 -6.21
N GLU A 219 18.68 25.99 -7.17
CA GLU A 219 17.22 25.82 -7.13
C GLU A 219 16.84 24.33 -7.21
N ALA A 220 17.46 23.54 -8.10
CA ALA A 220 17.25 22.10 -8.16
C ALA A 220 17.58 21.39 -6.84
N LYS A 221 18.63 21.84 -6.14
CA LYS A 221 19.03 21.35 -4.82
C LYS A 221 18.09 21.81 -3.71
N ALA A 222 17.56 23.02 -3.80
CA ALA A 222 16.63 23.59 -2.82
C ALA A 222 15.23 22.96 -2.92
N TYR A 223 14.78 22.59 -4.12
CA TYR A 223 13.49 21.93 -4.38
C TYR A 223 13.59 20.40 -4.44
N LYS A 224 14.59 19.82 -3.75
CA LYS A 224 14.63 18.38 -3.49
C LYS A 224 13.31 17.93 -2.85
N PRO A 225 12.74 16.77 -3.25
CA PRO A 225 11.58 16.21 -2.60
C PRO A 225 11.94 15.72 -1.18
N GLU A 226 11.95 16.66 -0.23
CA GLU A 226 12.01 16.45 1.22
C GLU A 226 10.63 16.11 1.79
N ARG A 227 10.59 15.47 2.97
CA ARG A 227 9.34 15.06 3.66
C ARG A 227 8.45 16.25 4.05
N HIS A 228 8.97 17.47 3.99
CA HIS A 228 8.23 18.72 4.08
C HIS A 228 8.68 19.60 2.91
N GLY A 229 7.74 20.17 2.16
CA GLY A 229 8.06 21.01 0.99
C GLY A 229 9.11 22.08 1.32
N GLY A 230 9.96 22.37 0.32
CA GLY A 230 11.20 23.15 0.43
C GLY A 230 11.14 24.51 1.14
N TYR A 231 12.35 25.03 1.39
CA TYR A 231 12.82 26.02 2.38
C TYR A 231 11.87 27.07 2.97
N ARG A 232 12.10 27.29 4.29
CA ARG A 232 11.83 28.53 5.04
C ARG A 232 12.79 29.64 4.63
#